data_AF-B2VXV7-F1
#
_entry.id   AF-B2VXV7-F1
#
_cell.length_a   1.000
_cell.length_b   1.000
_cell.length_c   1.000
_cell.angle_alpha   90.00
_cell.angle_beta   90.00
_cell.angle_gamma   90.00
#
_symmetry.space_group_name_H-M   'P 1'
#
loop_
_entity.id
_entity.type
_entity.pdbx_description
1 polymer ?
#
loop_
_entity_poly.entity_id
_entity_poly.type
_entity_poly.pdbx_seq_one_letter_code
_entity_poly.pdbx_strand_id
1 'polypeptide(L)'
;MNGYSWTPALDAAIIAGRSMKDSFVQIALQLEIHKDAVRNRWNYLKDTNRVPDDVMDALRRVHKPKPPFSQADDEAIVREYMSGVDRDKIQEVLRLEGRSPNEVRDRCFKLEKERPPVWENAMMRAMIKGEGKKNNYAWKL
;
A
#
# COMPACT_ATOMS: atom_id res chain seq x y z
N MET A 1 18.65 17.75 -18.72
CA MET A 1 19.17 16.52 -18.07
C MET A 1 20.41 16.92 -17.28
N ASN A 2 20.29 17.17 -15.98
CA ASN A 2 21.48 17.28 -15.13
C ASN A 2 21.89 15.84 -14.80
N GLY A 3 22.76 15.27 -15.63
CA GLY A 3 23.20 13.88 -15.50
C GLY A 3 24.15 13.76 -14.31
N TYR A 4 23.75 13.02 -13.28
CA TYR A 4 24.70 12.54 -12.28
C TYR A 4 25.74 11.66 -12.99
N SER A 5 27.02 11.91 -12.71
CA SER A 5 28.09 11.01 -13.15
C SER A 5 28.05 9.77 -12.27
N TRP A 6 27.40 8.71 -12.75
CA TRP A 6 27.28 7.46 -12.01
C TRP A 6 28.62 6.74 -11.97
N THR A 7 29.10 6.45 -10.76
CA THR A 7 30.34 5.73 -10.52
C THR A 7 30.05 4.36 -9.88
N PRO A 8 30.97 3.39 -10.00
CA PRO A 8 30.84 2.11 -9.29
C PRO A 8 30.70 2.28 -7.77
N ALA A 9 31.31 3.30 -7.18
CA ALA A 9 31.19 3.60 -5.76
C ALA A 9 29.77 4.03 -5.37
N LEU A 10 29.13 4.87 -6.19
CA LEU A 10 27.73 5.26 -5.98
C LEU A 10 26.80 4.06 -6.15
N ASP A 11 27.03 3.22 -7.15
CA ASP A 11 26.24 2.00 -7.35
C ASP A 11 26.36 1.06 -6.15
N ALA A 12 27.58 0.85 -5.64
CA ALA A 12 27.83 0.05 -4.45
C ALA A 12 27.14 0.62 -3.20
N ALA A 13 27.15 1.94 -3.02
CA ALA A 13 26.47 2.58 -1.89
C ALA A 13 24.94 2.45 -1.96
N ILE A 14 24.36 2.57 -3.16
CA ILE A 14 22.92 2.32 -3.38
C ILE A 14 22.58 0.86 -3.06
N ILE A 15 23.39 -0.10 -3.54
CA ILE A 15 23.18 -1.54 -3.27
C ILE A 15 23.29 -1.83 -1.77
N ALA A 16 24.30 -1.27 -1.09
CA ALA A 16 24.48 -1.43 0.35
C ALA A 16 23.30 -0.88 1.15
N GLY A 17 22.85 0.34 0.85
CA GLY A 17 21.67 0.93 1.49
C GLY A 17 20.42 0.07 1.29
N ARG A 18 20.21 -0.45 0.08
CA ARG A 18 19.07 -1.36 -0.19
C ARG A 18 19.19 -2.70 0.53
N SER A 19 20.40 -3.25 0.65
CA SER A 19 20.66 -4.45 1.46
C SER A 19 20.31 -4.23 2.94
N MET A 20 20.61 -3.05 3.47
CA MET A 20 20.23 -2.61 4.82
C MET A 20 18.75 -2.21 4.95
N LYS A 21 17.96 -2.33 3.86
CA LYS A 21 16.54 -1.97 3.77
C LYS A 21 16.25 -0.48 3.88
N ASP A 22 17.24 0.38 3.66
CA ASP A 22 17.04 1.82 3.63
C ASP A 22 16.08 2.21 2.49
N SER A 23 15.23 3.19 2.77
CA SER A 23 14.37 3.81 1.76
C SER A 23 15.22 4.63 0.77
N PHE A 24 14.70 4.84 -0.45
CA PHE A 24 15.39 5.71 -1.42
C PHE A 24 15.59 7.14 -0.90
N VAL A 25 14.76 7.61 0.03
CA VAL A 25 14.92 8.92 0.67
C VAL A 25 16.14 8.94 1.60
N GLN A 26 16.31 7.89 2.41
CA GLN A 26 17.48 7.78 3.30
C GLN A 26 18.77 7.67 2.50
N ILE A 27 18.80 6.82 1.47
CA ILE A 27 19.96 6.67 0.58
C ILE A 27 20.27 7.99 -0.14
N ALA A 28 19.25 8.68 -0.63
CA ALA A 28 19.38 9.98 -1.26
C ALA A 28 20.01 11.04 -0.34
N LEU A 29 19.57 11.09 0.92
CA LEU A 29 20.13 11.99 1.93
C LEU A 29 21.61 11.65 2.21
N GLN A 30 21.94 10.37 2.35
CA GLN A 30 23.32 9.92 2.60
C GLN A 30 24.27 10.23 1.44
N LEU A 31 23.78 10.12 0.20
CA LEU A 31 24.58 10.33 -1.01
C LEU A 31 24.53 11.75 -1.55
N GLU A 32 23.73 12.63 -0.92
CA GLU A 32 23.46 13.99 -1.41
C GLU A 32 22.97 14.03 -2.88
N ILE A 33 22.18 13.00 -3.27
CA ILE A 33 21.61 12.83 -4.61
C ILE A 33 20.09 12.90 -4.52
N HIS A 34 19.42 13.44 -5.55
CA HIS A 34 17.96 13.47 -5.57
C HIS A 34 17.34 12.06 -5.52
N LYS A 35 16.31 11.86 -4.69
CA LYS A 35 15.68 10.53 -4.46
C LYS A 35 15.24 9.82 -5.74
N ASP A 36 14.73 10.56 -6.71
CA ASP A 36 14.24 9.96 -7.96
C ASP A 36 15.41 9.52 -8.86
N ALA A 37 16.57 10.18 -8.77
CA ALA A 37 17.77 9.73 -9.46
C ALA A 37 18.31 8.43 -8.85
N VAL A 38 18.32 8.31 -7.52
CA VAL A 38 18.65 7.05 -6.82
C VAL A 38 17.70 5.93 -7.23
N ARG A 39 16.38 6.19 -7.23
CA ARG A 39 15.37 5.21 -7.65
C ARG A 39 15.58 4.75 -9.09
N ASN A 40 15.79 5.70 -10.01
CA ASN A 40 16.02 5.40 -11.42
C ASN A 40 17.30 4.57 -11.60
N ARG A 41 18.37 4.90 -10.88
CA ARG A 41 19.62 4.16 -10.94
C ARG A 41 19.47 2.75 -10.37
N TRP A 42 18.76 2.58 -9.26
CA TRP A 42 18.44 1.27 -8.71
C TRP A 42 17.70 0.38 -9.71
N ASN A 43 16.70 0.92 -10.42
CA ASN A 43 15.99 0.18 -11.46
C ASN A 43 16.94 -0.24 -12.59
N TYR A 44 17.78 0.68 -13.08
CA TYR A 44 18.82 0.35 -14.07
C TYR A 44 19.74 -0.78 -13.60
N LEU A 45 20.22 -0.74 -12.35
CA LEU A 45 21.11 -1.77 -11.80
C LEU A 45 20.43 -3.13 -11.73
N LYS A 46 19.14 -3.17 -11.37
CA LYS A 46 18.35 -4.41 -11.39
C LYS A 46 18.17 -4.94 -12.80
N ASP A 47 17.73 -4.10 -13.73
CA ASP A 47 17.40 -4.49 -15.10
C ASP A 47 18.64 -4.97 -15.88
N THR A 48 19.83 -4.55 -15.43
CA THR A 48 21.13 -4.98 -15.98
C THR A 48 21.82 -6.06 -15.16
N ASN A 49 21.13 -6.70 -14.21
CA ASN A 49 21.66 -7.75 -13.32
C ASN A 49 22.98 -7.37 -12.62
N ARG A 50 23.10 -6.10 -12.21
CA ARG A 50 24.26 -5.58 -11.45
C ARG A 50 24.04 -5.57 -9.94
N VAL A 51 22.84 -5.92 -9.49
CA VAL A 51 22.54 -6.11 -8.07
C VAL A 51 22.80 -7.58 -7.73
N PRO A 52 23.60 -7.88 -6.69
CA PRO A 52 23.79 -9.25 -6.21
C PRO A 52 22.48 -9.98 -5.89
N ASP A 53 22.41 -11.27 -6.22
CA ASP A 53 21.20 -12.08 -6.05
C ASP A 53 20.77 -12.20 -4.58
N ASP A 54 21.73 -12.26 -3.66
CA ASP A 54 21.48 -12.30 -2.21
C ASP A 54 20.79 -11.03 -1.70
N VAL A 55 21.17 -9.85 -2.22
CA VAL A 55 20.50 -8.58 -1.93
C VAL A 55 19.07 -8.58 -2.48
N MET A 56 18.87 -9.08 -3.70
CA MET A 56 17.54 -9.20 -4.30
C MET A 56 16.65 -10.18 -3.51
N ASP A 57 17.19 -11.30 -3.07
CA ASP A 57 16.49 -12.29 -2.27
C ASP A 57 16.16 -11.78 -0.86
N ALA A 58 17.09 -11.07 -0.21
CA ALA A 58 16.82 -10.39 1.05
C ALA A 58 15.65 -9.40 0.91
N LEU A 59 15.65 -8.60 -0.15
CA LEU A 59 14.56 -7.65 -0.44
C LEU A 59 13.23 -8.35 -0.74
N ARG A 60 13.25 -9.46 -1.48
CA ARG A 60 12.05 -10.29 -1.76
C ARG A 60 11.47 -10.91 -0.50
N ARG A 61 12.32 -11.41 0.43
CA ARG A 61 11.88 -11.97 1.71
C ARG A 61 11.18 -10.94 2.60
N VAL A 62 11.63 -9.68 2.54
CA VAL A 62 10.98 -8.57 3.26
C VAL A 62 9.67 -8.17 2.58
N HIS A 63 9.64 -8.13 1.25
CA HIS A 63 8.44 -7.84 0.47
C HIS A 63 7.66 -9.11 0.11
N LYS A 64 7.54 -10.07 1.04
CA LYS A 64 6.61 -11.19 0.83
C LYS A 64 5.23 -10.57 0.55
N PRO A 65 4.61 -10.87 -0.61
CA PRO A 65 3.31 -10.32 -0.92
C PRO A 65 2.38 -10.72 0.22
N LYS A 66 1.77 -9.71 0.86
CA LYS A 66 0.77 -9.97 1.87
C LYS A 66 -0.36 -10.77 1.21
N PRO A 67 -0.99 -11.71 1.92
CA PRO A 67 -2.16 -12.38 1.38
C PRO A 67 -3.20 -11.34 0.94
N PRO A 68 -4.06 -11.64 -0.05
CA PRO A 68 -5.17 -10.76 -0.40
C PRO A 68 -6.09 -10.54 0.80
N PHE A 69 -6.92 -9.49 0.75
CA PHE A 69 -7.99 -9.33 1.73
C PHE A 69 -8.91 -10.55 1.67
N SER A 70 -9.21 -11.12 2.84
CA SER A 70 -10.18 -12.20 2.94
C SER A 70 -11.60 -11.65 2.79
N GLN A 71 -12.56 -12.53 2.51
CA GLN A 71 -13.97 -12.15 2.51
C GLN A 71 -14.41 -11.59 3.88
N ALA A 72 -13.92 -12.15 4.98
CA ALA A 72 -14.20 -11.66 6.32
C ALA A 72 -13.66 -10.24 6.56
N ASP A 73 -12.48 -9.92 6.02
CA ASP A 73 -11.94 -8.56 6.07
C ASP A 73 -12.84 -7.58 5.32
N ASP A 74 -13.27 -7.95 4.10
CA ASP A 74 -14.14 -7.12 3.28
C ASP A 74 -15.50 -6.87 3.96
N GLU A 75 -16.10 -7.92 4.51
CA GLU A 75 -17.37 -7.82 5.25
C GLU A 75 -17.24 -6.88 6.46
N ALA A 76 -16.14 -6.98 7.22
CA ALA A 76 -15.87 -6.10 8.35
C ALA A 76 -15.66 -4.64 7.90
N ILE A 77 -14.85 -4.41 6.87
CA ILE A 77 -14.58 -3.07 6.32
C ILE A 77 -15.87 -2.39 5.88
N VAL A 78 -16.69 -3.09 5.10
CA VAL A 78 -17.96 -2.54 4.60
C VAL A 78 -18.91 -2.27 5.75
N ARG A 79 -19.02 -3.20 6.72
CA ARG A 79 -19.89 -3.01 7.88
C ARG A 79 -19.57 -1.71 8.63
N GLU A 80 -18.31 -1.51 9.02
CA GLU A 80 -17.91 -0.30 9.74
C GLU A 80 -18.14 0.96 8.92
N TYR A 81 -17.84 0.90 7.62
CA TYR A 81 -18.07 2.04 6.72
C TYR A 81 -19.55 2.43 6.65
N MET A 82 -20.45 1.44 6.52
CA MET A 82 -21.90 1.64 6.46
C MET A 82 -22.45 2.19 7.77
N SER A 83 -21.93 1.72 8.91
CA SER A 83 -22.31 2.15 10.25
C SER A 83 -21.89 3.57 10.61
N GLY A 84 -21.11 4.27 9.77
CA GLY A 84 -20.72 5.66 10.06
C GLY A 84 -19.23 5.91 10.15
N VAL A 85 -18.40 4.87 10.24
CA VAL A 85 -16.97 5.04 10.48
C VAL A 85 -16.29 5.68 9.27
N ASP A 86 -15.51 6.73 9.51
CA ASP A 86 -14.71 7.36 8.45
C ASP A 86 -13.73 6.33 7.86
N ARG A 87 -13.57 6.34 6.53
CA ARG A 87 -12.71 5.39 5.82
C ARG A 87 -11.27 5.42 6.31
N ASP A 88 -10.77 6.58 6.71
CA ASP A 88 -9.41 6.76 7.22
C ASP A 88 -9.26 6.20 8.65
N LYS A 89 -10.38 5.90 9.31
CA LYS A 89 -10.48 5.39 10.69
C LYS A 89 -10.82 3.91 10.79
N ILE A 90 -11.24 3.27 9.69
CA ILE A 90 -11.64 1.85 9.70
C ILE A 90 -10.52 0.95 10.24
N GLN A 91 -9.26 1.19 9.86
CA GLN A 91 -8.16 0.36 10.37
C GLN A 91 -7.89 0.56 11.86
N GLU A 92 -8.18 1.75 12.42
CA GLU A 92 -8.06 1.99 13.87
C GLU A 92 -9.12 1.20 14.64
N VAL A 93 -10.32 1.03 14.05
CA VAL A 93 -11.43 0.26 14.61
C VAL A 93 -11.21 -1.24 14.47
N LEU A 94 -10.89 -1.73 13.27
CA LEU A 94 -10.82 -3.16 12.96
C LEU A 94 -9.48 -3.80 13.33
N ARG A 95 -8.39 -3.00 13.36
CA ARG A 95 -7.03 -3.47 13.64
C ARG A 95 -6.64 -4.71 12.84
N LEU A 96 -6.95 -4.70 11.53
CA LEU A 96 -6.69 -5.84 10.65
C LEU A 96 -5.19 -6.13 10.61
N GLU A 97 -4.81 -7.34 11.02
CA GLU A 97 -3.42 -7.72 11.21
C GLU A 97 -2.62 -7.58 9.91
N GLY A 98 -1.43 -6.98 10.00
CA GLY A 98 -0.55 -6.78 8.86
C GLY A 98 -1.07 -5.78 7.82
N ARG A 99 -2.18 -5.09 8.05
CA ARG A 99 -2.69 -4.03 7.16
C ARG A 99 -2.35 -2.64 7.70
N SER A 100 -1.95 -1.76 6.81
CA SER A 100 -1.82 -0.33 7.08
C SER A 100 -3.16 0.39 6.88
N PRO A 101 -3.36 1.57 7.50
CA PRO A 101 -4.54 2.40 7.26
C PRO A 101 -4.78 2.69 5.77
N ASN A 102 -3.71 2.98 5.01
CA ASN A 102 -3.82 3.24 3.57
C ASN A 102 -4.34 2.02 2.79
N GLU A 103 -3.84 0.82 3.09
CA GLU A 103 -4.32 -0.41 2.42
C GLU A 103 -5.81 -0.66 2.66
N VAL A 104 -6.28 -0.45 3.89
CA VAL A 104 -7.70 -0.62 4.25
C VAL A 104 -8.56 0.46 3.60
N ARG A 105 -8.09 1.70 3.59
CA ARG A 105 -8.76 2.82 2.92
C ARG A 105 -8.91 2.56 1.42
N ASP A 106 -7.84 2.17 0.75
CA ASP A 106 -7.83 1.85 -0.68
C ASP A 106 -8.74 0.64 -0.97
N ARG A 107 -8.75 -0.36 -0.08
CA ARG A 107 -9.67 -1.50 -0.20
C ARG A 107 -11.13 -1.05 -0.05
N CYS A 108 -11.43 -0.18 0.90
CA CYS A 108 -12.77 0.40 1.08
C CYS A 108 -13.23 1.14 -0.19
N PHE A 109 -12.37 1.97 -0.81
CA PHE A 109 -12.67 2.60 -2.11
C PHE A 109 -13.00 1.58 -3.20
N LYS A 110 -12.22 0.49 -3.27
CA LYS A 110 -12.43 -0.56 -4.26
C LYS A 110 -13.77 -1.28 -4.05
N LEU A 111 -14.10 -1.64 -2.81
CA LEU A 111 -15.38 -2.28 -2.47
C LEU A 111 -16.58 -1.38 -2.77
N GLU A 112 -16.46 -0.08 -2.49
CA GLU A 112 -17.50 0.92 -2.80
C GLU A 112 -17.74 1.07 -4.31
N LYS A 113 -16.67 1.02 -5.10
CA LYS A 113 -16.72 1.13 -6.56
C LYS A 113 -17.27 -0.14 -7.21
N GLU A 114 -16.82 -1.31 -6.77
CA GLU A 114 -17.18 -2.61 -7.35
C GLU A 114 -18.55 -3.11 -6.88
N ARG A 115 -18.98 -2.70 -5.68
CA ARG A 115 -20.22 -3.13 -5.02
C ARG A 115 -20.45 -4.66 -5.09
N PRO A 116 -19.49 -5.49 -4.64
CA PRO A 116 -19.69 -6.93 -4.60
C PRO A 116 -20.86 -7.30 -3.65
N PRO A 117 -21.37 -8.55 -3.66
CA PRO A 117 -22.51 -8.95 -2.81
C PRO A 117 -22.38 -8.62 -1.32
N VAL A 118 -21.15 -8.62 -0.77
CA VAL A 118 -20.89 -8.19 0.61
C VAL A 118 -21.25 -6.72 0.86
N TRP A 119 -21.16 -5.86 -0.15
CA TRP A 119 -21.58 -4.47 -0.13
C TRP A 119 -23.10 -4.35 0.01
N GLU A 120 -23.84 -5.01 -0.88
CA GLU A 120 -25.30 -4.98 -0.89
C GLU A 120 -25.88 -5.57 0.40
N ASN A 121 -25.32 -6.69 0.87
CA ASN A 121 -25.75 -7.34 2.11
C ASN A 121 -25.53 -6.43 3.33
N ALA A 122 -24.38 -5.77 3.43
CA ALA A 122 -24.10 -4.85 4.53
C ALA A 122 -24.99 -3.60 4.46
N MET A 123 -25.23 -3.08 3.26
CA MET A 123 -26.13 -1.95 3.02
C MET A 123 -27.56 -2.27 3.45
N MET A 124 -28.10 -3.41 3.04
CA MET A 124 -29.45 -3.85 3.44
C MET A 124 -29.56 -4.03 4.96
N ARG A 125 -28.53 -4.56 5.61
CA ARG A 125 -28.50 -4.70 7.08
C ARG A 125 -28.46 -3.34 7.78
N ALA A 126 -27.66 -2.40 7.27
CA ALA A 126 -27.59 -1.03 7.79
C ALA A 126 -28.94 -0.31 7.67
N MET A 127 -29.64 -0.47 6.54
CA MET A 127 -30.99 0.06 6.32
C MET A 127 -31.99 -0.47 7.35
N ILE A 128 -32.02 -1.79 7.58
CA ILE A 128 -32.94 -2.43 8.53
C ILE A 128 -32.71 -1.89 9.96
N LYS A 129 -31.46 -1.63 10.34
CA LYS A 129 -31.11 -1.14 11.67
C LYS A 129 -31.29 0.37 11.86
N GLY A 130 -31.52 1.13 10.79
CA GLY A 130 -31.50 2.60 10.83
C GLY A 130 -30.10 3.19 11.08
N GLU A 131 -29.06 2.38 10.97
CA GLU A 131 -27.65 2.73 11.20
C GLU A 131 -26.96 2.96 9.85
N GLY A 132 -27.35 4.01 9.13
CA GLY A 132 -26.73 4.37 7.85
C GLY A 132 -26.06 5.72 7.91
N LYS A 133 -24.86 5.86 7.33
CA LYS A 133 -24.34 7.19 6.95
C LYS A 133 -25.42 7.94 6.17
N LYS A 134 -25.79 9.13 6.63
CA LYS A 134 -26.66 10.08 5.91
C LYS A 134 -25.97 10.70 4.68
N ASN A 135 -25.17 9.93 3.94
CA ASN A 135 -24.50 10.40 2.74
C ASN A 135 -25.28 9.91 1.53
N ASN A 136 -25.91 10.85 0.80
CA ASN A 136 -26.17 10.95 -0.65
C ASN A 136 -26.32 9.71 -1.56
N TYR A 137 -26.45 8.49 -1.05
CA TYR A 137 -26.94 7.37 -1.82
C TYR A 137 -28.44 7.60 -1.95
N ALA A 138 -28.83 8.35 -2.98
CA ALA A 138 -30.21 8.40 -3.42
C ALA A 138 -30.63 6.96 -3.69
N TRP A 139 -31.35 6.37 -2.74
CA TRP A 139 -31.83 5.01 -2.76
C TRP A 139 -32.91 4.91 -3.83
N LYS A 140 -32.48 4.80 -5.09
CA LYS A 140 -33.39 4.44 -6.19
C LYS A 140 -33.65 2.94 -6.05
N LEU A 141 -34.79 2.67 -5.40
CA LEU A 141 -35.54 1.41 -5.51
C LEU A 141 -35.86 1.11 -6.98
#